data_AF-A0A7Z9I9D7-F1
#
_entry.id   AF-A0A7Z9I9D7-F1
#
_cell.length_a   1.000
_cell.length_b   1.000
_cell.length_c   1.000
_cell.angle_alpha   90.00
_cell.angle_beta   90.00
_cell.angle_gamma   90.00
#
_symmetry.space_group_name_H-M   'P 1'
#
loop_
_entity.id
_entity.type
_entity.pdbx_description
1 polymer ?
#
loop_
_entity_poly.entity_id
_entity_poly.type
_entity_poly.pdbx_seq_one_letter_code
_entity_poly.pdbx_strand_id
1 'polypeptide(L)'
;YRGSLIGMNRGTILVHGDVGNELGLTMRRGLIAVAGKAGDLIGFNMRAGTIMLFGESGIRHGAAMRRGSIVFMGADHPPLLPSFKYSCRYQPEFMQLLLRNLKALGFPVADSAVDSTYDLHHGDMIDGGRGEVLLRVS
;
A
#
# COMPACT_ATOMS: atom_id res chain seq x y z
N TYR A 1 1.17 9.35 16.82
CA TYR A 1 1.30 10.33 17.93
C TYR A 1 2.37 11.33 17.54
N ARG A 2 2.17 12.64 17.77
CA ARG A 2 3.13 13.67 17.35
C ARG A 2 4.51 13.41 17.98
N GLY A 3 5.56 13.48 17.17
CA GLY A 3 6.93 13.18 17.58
C GLY A 3 7.26 11.69 17.74
N SER A 4 6.28 10.78 17.66
CA SER A 4 6.58 9.35 17.64
C SER A 4 7.15 8.93 16.30
N LEU A 5 8.26 8.19 16.34
CA LEU A 5 8.87 7.59 15.16
C LEU A 5 8.19 6.28 14.73
N ILE A 6 7.21 5.81 15.51
CA ILE A 6 6.50 4.55 15.30
C ILE A 6 4.99 4.80 15.43
N GLY A 7 4.26 4.50 14.35
CA GLY A 7 2.81 4.45 14.31
C GLY A 7 2.29 3.03 14.59
N MET A 8 1.39 2.54 13.74
CA MET A 8 0.86 1.18 13.83
C MET A 8 1.99 0.14 13.87
N ASN A 9 1.93 -0.79 14.82
CA ASN A 9 3.01 -1.73 15.07
C ASN A 9 2.65 -3.22 14.88
N ARG A 10 1.35 -3.57 14.83
CA ARG A 10 0.76 -4.92 14.67
C ARG A 10 -0.73 -4.77 14.33
N GLY A 11 -1.37 -5.88 13.97
CA GLY A 11 -2.81 -5.97 13.74
C GLY A 11 -3.21 -5.75 12.28
N THR A 12 -4.52 -5.82 12.04
CA THR A 12 -5.14 -5.59 10.75
C THR A 12 -6.23 -4.53 10.91
N ILE A 13 -6.22 -3.52 10.05
CA ILE A 13 -7.23 -2.46 10.01
C ILE A 13 -7.96 -2.57 8.67
N LEU A 14 -9.28 -2.71 8.72
CA LEU A 14 -10.15 -2.80 7.56
C LEU A 14 -11.06 -1.57 7.54
N VAL A 15 -10.96 -0.75 6.50
CA VAL A 15 -11.78 0.45 6.33
C VAL A 15 -12.67 0.26 5.11
N HIS A 16 -13.98 0.22 5.32
CA HIS A 16 -14.95 0.05 4.23
C HIS A 16 -15.29 1.36 3.51
N GLY A 17 -15.06 2.51 4.16
CA GLY A 17 -15.26 3.84 3.58
C GLY A 17 -13.94 4.49 3.16
N ASP A 18 -13.98 5.82 3.14
CA ASP A 18 -12.84 6.66 2.76
C ASP A 18 -11.92 6.97 3.94
N VAL A 19 -10.66 7.29 3.64
CA VAL A 19 -9.66 7.77 4.60
C VAL A 19 -9.04 9.09 4.12
N GLY A 20 -8.55 9.88 5.07
CA GLY A 20 -7.86 11.13 4.79
C GLY A 20 -6.41 10.96 4.35
N ASN A 21 -5.64 12.04 4.51
CA ASN A 21 -4.21 12.08 4.20
C ASN A 21 -3.39 11.24 5.20
N GLU A 22 -2.16 10.91 4.80
CA GLU A 22 -1.14 10.29 5.65
C GLU A 22 -1.53 8.92 6.23
N LEU A 23 -2.37 8.16 5.49
CA LEU A 23 -2.71 6.78 5.83
C LEU A 23 -1.42 5.98 6.09
N GLY A 24 -1.28 5.41 7.29
CA GLY A 24 -0.11 4.62 7.64
C GLY A 24 1.16 5.44 7.94
N LEU A 25 1.03 6.71 8.32
CA LEU A 25 2.14 7.54 8.80
C LEU A 25 3.01 6.79 9.83
N THR A 26 4.30 6.65 9.53
CA THR A 26 5.29 5.96 10.40
C THR A 26 4.94 4.51 10.76
N MET A 27 4.07 3.85 9.98
CA MET A 27 3.69 2.45 10.17
C MET A 27 4.93 1.55 10.21
N ARG A 28 4.98 0.64 11.18
CA ARG A 28 6.11 -0.26 11.40
C ARG A 28 5.78 -1.72 11.11
N ARG A 29 4.56 -2.18 11.36
CA ARG A 29 4.06 -3.52 10.96
C ARG A 29 2.53 -3.52 10.91
N GLY A 30 1.98 -4.63 10.41
CA GLY A 30 0.55 -4.87 10.30
C GLY A 30 0.06 -4.72 8.87
N LEU A 31 -1.25 -4.80 8.70
CA LEU A 31 -1.96 -4.67 7.44
C LEU A 31 -3.04 -3.60 7.56
N ILE A 32 -3.13 -2.71 6.59
CA ILE A 32 -4.25 -1.78 6.44
C ILE A 32 -4.87 -2.01 5.06
N ALA A 33 -6.18 -2.25 4.98
CA ALA A 33 -6.92 -2.34 3.73
C ALA A 33 -8.06 -1.32 3.71
N VAL A 34 -8.18 -0.56 2.62
CA VAL A 34 -9.17 0.51 2.45
C VAL A 34 -9.97 0.27 1.17
N ALA A 35 -11.29 0.14 1.31
CA ALA A 35 -12.19 -0.14 0.20
C ALA A 35 -12.57 1.13 -0.57
N GLY A 36 -12.67 2.26 0.13
CA GLY A 36 -12.95 3.57 -0.44
C GLY A 36 -11.69 4.29 -0.93
N LYS A 37 -11.77 5.63 -0.96
CA LYS A 37 -10.72 6.53 -1.41
C LYS A 37 -9.74 6.87 -0.28
N ALA A 38 -8.53 7.28 -0.66
CA ALA A 38 -7.54 7.81 0.27
C ALA A 38 -7.03 9.19 -0.18
N GLY A 39 -6.64 10.01 0.79
CA GLY A 39 -5.99 11.29 0.51
C GLY A 39 -4.54 11.14 0.05
N ASP A 40 -3.77 12.21 0.23
CA ASP A 40 -2.36 12.28 -0.11
C ASP A 40 -1.47 11.47 0.86
N LEU A 41 -0.22 11.20 0.46
CA LEU A 41 0.85 10.80 1.37
C LEU A 41 0.62 9.47 2.11
N ILE A 42 -0.13 8.53 1.52
CA ILE A 42 -0.17 7.12 1.97
C ILE A 42 1.26 6.61 2.20
N GLY A 43 1.50 6.02 3.37
CA GLY A 43 2.79 5.46 3.76
C GLY A 43 3.89 6.50 4.00
N PHE A 44 3.55 7.75 4.31
CA PHE A 44 4.55 8.76 4.64
C PHE A 44 5.43 8.31 5.82
N ASN A 45 6.75 8.35 5.63
CA ASN A 45 7.75 7.92 6.62
C ASN A 45 7.55 6.46 7.10
N MET A 46 6.93 5.61 6.27
CA MET A 46 6.64 4.21 6.60
C MET A 46 7.92 3.41 6.82
N ARG A 47 7.98 2.65 7.92
CA ARG A 47 9.13 1.83 8.32
C ARG A 47 9.05 0.38 7.85
N ALA A 48 7.84 -0.17 7.79
CA ALA A 48 7.47 -1.49 7.27
C ALA A 48 5.95 -1.72 7.45
N GLY A 49 5.43 -2.83 6.94
CA GLY A 49 4.01 -3.18 6.95
C GLY A 49 3.43 -3.25 5.54
N THR A 50 2.11 -3.44 5.45
CA THR A 50 1.40 -3.51 4.18
C THR A 50 0.18 -2.61 4.21
N ILE A 51 0.00 -1.79 3.18
CA ILE A 51 -1.18 -0.95 2.96
C ILE A 51 -1.77 -1.32 1.60
N MET A 52 -3.06 -1.61 1.53
CA MET A 52 -3.78 -1.92 0.29
C MET A 52 -4.95 -0.94 0.12
N LEU A 53 -5.00 -0.26 -1.02
CA LEU A 53 -6.07 0.67 -1.37
C LEU A 53 -6.82 0.18 -2.60
N PHE A 54 -8.14 0.05 -2.48
CA PHE A 54 -9.01 -0.45 -3.56
C PHE A 54 -9.75 0.66 -4.31
N GLY A 55 -9.79 1.88 -3.76
CA GLY A 55 -10.27 3.09 -4.46
C GLY A 55 -9.15 3.96 -5.02
N GLU A 56 -9.52 5.19 -5.36
CA GLU A 56 -8.60 6.24 -5.83
C GLU A 56 -7.77 6.83 -4.69
N SER A 57 -6.60 7.38 -5.03
CA SER A 57 -5.74 8.10 -4.09
C SER A 57 -5.35 9.49 -4.59
N GLY A 58 -4.84 10.30 -3.66
CA GLY A 58 -4.15 11.54 -3.97
C GLY A 58 -2.74 11.32 -4.54
N ILE A 59 -1.76 12.08 -4.04
CA ILE A 59 -0.39 12.10 -4.58
C ILE A 59 0.69 11.83 -3.52
N ARG A 60 1.94 11.67 -4.00
CA ARG A 60 3.19 11.60 -3.19
C ARG A 60 3.26 10.43 -2.21
N HIS A 61 2.65 9.31 -2.57
CA HIS A 61 2.67 8.10 -1.75
C HIS A 61 4.08 7.55 -1.57
N GLY A 62 4.33 6.95 -0.40
CA GLY A 62 5.61 6.34 -0.06
C GLY A 62 6.75 7.35 0.17
N ALA A 63 6.48 8.65 0.22
CA ALA A 63 7.51 9.65 0.54
C ALA A 63 8.23 9.27 1.86
N ALA A 64 9.56 9.25 1.81
CA ALA A 64 10.41 8.87 2.94
C ALA A 64 10.15 7.44 3.50
N MET A 65 9.55 6.54 2.72
CA MET A 65 9.37 5.15 3.16
C MET A 65 10.70 4.38 3.13
N ARG A 66 10.96 3.59 4.17
CA ARG A 66 12.17 2.78 4.32
C ARG A 66 12.01 1.34 3.83
N ARG A 67 10.85 0.74 4.12
CA ARG A 67 10.44 -0.64 3.76
C ARG A 67 8.91 -0.74 3.81
N GLY A 68 8.39 -1.89 3.38
CA GLY A 68 6.97 -2.21 3.39
C GLY A 68 6.37 -2.11 1.99
N SER A 69 5.11 -2.49 1.86
CA SER A 69 4.42 -2.55 0.58
C SER A 69 3.19 -1.65 0.60
N ILE A 70 3.06 -0.79 -0.41
CA ILE A 70 1.84 -0.03 -0.70
C ILE A 70 1.27 -0.60 -1.99
N VAL A 71 0.04 -1.11 -1.93
CA VAL A 71 -0.60 -1.81 -3.05
C VAL A 71 -1.81 -1.00 -3.51
N PHE A 72 -1.79 -0.55 -4.76
CA PHE A 72 -2.93 0.11 -5.40
C PHE A 72 -3.68 -0.93 -6.23
N MET A 73 -4.90 -1.23 -5.79
CA MET A 73 -5.79 -2.25 -6.35
C MET A 73 -6.90 -1.66 -7.25
N GLY A 74 -7.09 -0.34 -7.19
CA GLY A 74 -8.04 0.41 -8.02
C GLY A 74 -7.62 0.45 -9.49
N ALA A 75 -8.54 0.87 -10.36
CA ALA A 75 -8.28 0.93 -11.81
C ALA A 75 -7.32 2.05 -12.22
N ASP A 76 -7.30 3.15 -11.46
CA ASP A 76 -6.42 4.28 -11.71
C ASP A 76 -5.17 4.21 -10.83
N HIS A 77 -4.01 4.41 -11.44
CA HIS A 77 -2.73 4.43 -10.74
C HIS A 77 -2.30 5.86 -10.42
N PRO A 78 -1.91 6.15 -9.16
CA PRO A 78 -1.42 7.47 -8.82
C PRO A 78 -0.04 7.73 -9.44
N PRO A 79 0.32 9.00 -9.68
CA PRO A 79 1.68 9.35 -10.07
C PRO A 79 2.65 8.98 -8.95
N LEU A 80 3.70 8.25 -9.30
CA LEU A 80 4.77 7.90 -8.36
C LEU A 80 5.80 9.02 -8.26
N LEU A 81 6.46 9.11 -7.10
CA LEU A 81 7.57 10.03 -6.92
C LEU A 81 8.74 9.65 -7.84
N PRO A 82 9.54 10.61 -8.35
CA PRO A 82 10.69 10.32 -9.23
C PRO A 82 11.76 9.40 -8.61
N SER A 83 11.76 9.31 -7.28
CA SER A 83 12.62 8.43 -6.49
C SER A 83 12.11 7.00 -6.41
N PHE A 84 10.97 6.65 -7.01
CA PHE A 84 10.56 5.26 -7.23
C PHE A 84 11.02 4.78 -8.59
N LYS A 85 11.56 3.56 -8.66
CA LYS A 85 12.07 2.95 -9.88
C LYS A 85 11.28 1.69 -10.20
N TYR A 86 10.79 1.60 -11.43
CA TYR A 86 10.18 0.37 -11.92
C TYR A 86 11.19 -0.78 -11.85
N SER A 87 10.71 -1.94 -11.40
CA SER A 87 11.49 -3.16 -11.23
C SER A 87 11.06 -4.19 -12.26
N CYS A 88 9.83 -4.69 -12.16
CA CYS A 88 9.28 -5.70 -13.06
C CYS A 88 7.75 -5.74 -12.99
N ARG A 89 7.14 -6.46 -13.93
CA ARG A 89 5.76 -6.89 -13.87
C ARG A 89 5.73 -8.37 -13.50
N TYR A 90 4.99 -8.74 -12.46
CA TYR A 90 4.90 -10.13 -12.01
C TYR A 90 3.60 -10.41 -11.24
N GLN A 91 3.36 -11.67 -10.89
CA GLN A 91 2.28 -12.09 -9.99
C GLN A 91 2.89 -12.49 -8.63
N PRO A 92 2.87 -11.62 -7.61
CA PRO A 92 3.43 -11.95 -6.31
C PRO A 92 2.60 -13.04 -5.61
N GLU A 93 3.22 -14.15 -5.25
CA GLU A 93 2.53 -15.30 -4.65
C GLU A 93 1.91 -14.94 -3.29
N PHE A 94 2.58 -14.05 -2.53
CA PHE A 94 2.06 -13.56 -1.26
C PHE A 94 0.77 -12.75 -1.42
N MET A 95 0.51 -12.18 -2.60
CA MET A 95 -0.67 -11.36 -2.86
C MET A 95 -1.95 -12.20 -2.78
N GLN A 96 -1.93 -13.41 -3.35
CA GLN A 96 -3.06 -14.34 -3.28
C GLN A 96 -3.43 -14.65 -1.83
N LEU A 97 -2.42 -14.88 -0.99
CA LEU A 97 -2.62 -15.16 0.44
C LEU A 97 -3.24 -13.94 1.16
N LEU A 98 -2.72 -12.74 0.91
CA LEU A 98 -3.25 -11.51 1.51
C LEU A 98 -4.71 -11.25 1.11
N LEU A 99 -5.03 -11.35 -0.18
CA LEU A 99 -6.38 -11.11 -0.69
C LEU A 99 -7.39 -12.14 -0.16
N ARG A 100 -7.00 -13.41 -0.08
CA ARG A 100 -7.84 -14.47 0.52
C ARG A 100 -8.04 -14.24 2.02
N ASN A 101 -7.00 -13.79 2.74
CA ASN A 101 -7.11 -13.42 4.14
C ASN A 101 -8.09 -12.26 4.34
N LEU A 102 -8.00 -11.22 3.51
CA LEU A 102 -8.94 -10.09 3.54
C LEU A 102 -10.39 -10.53 3.32
N LYS A 103 -10.64 -11.42 2.35
CA LYS A 103 -11.97 -12.01 2.13
C LYS A 103 -12.49 -12.77 3.36
N ALA A 104 -11.64 -13.59 3.97
CA ALA A 104 -12.00 -14.35 5.16
C ALA A 104 -12.35 -13.43 6.35
N LEU A 105 -11.80 -12.21 6.38
CA LEU A 105 -12.14 -11.18 7.36
C LEU A 105 -13.36 -10.32 6.95
N GLY A 106 -14.06 -10.65 5.87
CA GLY A 106 -15.26 -9.94 5.40
C GLY A 106 -14.97 -8.66 4.60
N PHE A 107 -13.71 -8.44 4.17
CA PHE A 107 -13.35 -7.29 3.37
C PHE A 107 -13.74 -7.48 1.89
N PRO A 108 -14.27 -6.45 1.19
CA PRO A 108 -14.78 -6.58 -0.17
C PRO A 108 -13.63 -6.64 -1.19
N VAL A 109 -13.17 -7.86 -1.50
CA VAL A 109 -12.18 -8.12 -2.56
C VAL A 109 -12.85 -8.85 -3.71
N ALA A 110 -12.69 -8.39 -4.95
CA ALA A 110 -13.18 -9.09 -6.13
C ALA A 110 -12.45 -10.43 -6.35
N ASP A 111 -13.13 -11.46 -6.86
CA ASP A 111 -12.50 -12.74 -7.25
C ASP A 111 -11.42 -12.56 -8.31
N SER A 112 -11.65 -11.67 -9.28
CA SER A 112 -10.68 -11.34 -10.33
C SER A 112 -9.38 -10.70 -9.83
N ALA A 113 -9.32 -10.24 -8.58
CA ALA A 113 -8.13 -9.61 -8.01
C ALA A 113 -7.05 -10.63 -7.61
N VAL A 114 -7.42 -11.89 -7.38
CA VAL A 114 -6.52 -12.91 -6.82
C VAL A 114 -5.39 -13.22 -7.79
N ASP A 115 -5.68 -13.34 -9.08
CA ASP A 115 -4.71 -13.74 -10.10
C ASP A 115 -4.19 -12.54 -10.92
N SER A 116 -4.31 -11.33 -10.39
CA SER A 116 -3.84 -10.12 -11.08
C SER A 116 -2.31 -10.04 -11.15
N THR A 117 -1.81 -9.37 -12.20
CA THR A 117 -0.39 -9.00 -12.31
C THR A 117 -0.17 -7.62 -11.71
N TYR A 118 1.07 -7.31 -11.33
CA TYR A 118 1.41 -6.04 -10.69
C TYR A 118 2.70 -5.47 -11.29
N ASP A 119 2.70 -4.17 -11.57
CA ASP A 119 3.91 -3.41 -11.80
C ASP A 119 4.53 -3.06 -10.43
N LEU A 120 5.74 -3.56 -10.20
CA LEU A 120 6.51 -3.34 -8.99
C LEU A 120 7.44 -2.15 -9.17
N HIS A 121 7.41 -1.25 -8.20
CA HIS A 121 8.35 -0.13 -8.09
C HIS A 121 9.05 -0.15 -6.74
N HIS A 122 10.37 -0.02 -6.73
CA HIS A 122 11.16 0.12 -5.50
C HIS A 122 11.39 1.59 -5.16
N GLY A 123 11.26 1.91 -3.88
CA GLY A 123 11.48 3.25 -3.35
C GLY A 123 11.29 3.28 -1.83
N ASP A 124 11.44 4.41 -1.16
CA ASP A 124 11.97 5.65 -1.69
C ASP A 124 13.50 5.51 -1.86
N MET A 125 14.04 5.79 -3.05
CA MET A 125 15.49 5.66 -3.30
C MET A 125 16.32 6.66 -2.49
N ILE A 126 15.70 7.72 -1.96
CA ILE A 126 16.33 8.65 -1.02
C ILE A 126 16.53 8.00 0.37
N ASP A 127 15.69 7.02 0.73
CA ASP A 127 15.70 6.31 2.02
C ASP A 127 16.15 4.84 1.90
N GLY A 128 16.91 4.52 0.85
CA GLY A 128 17.57 3.23 0.64
C GLY A 128 16.78 2.21 -0.19
N GLY A 129 15.63 2.58 -0.77
CA GLY A 129 15.00 1.86 -1.88
C GLY A 129 14.46 0.45 -1.56
N ARG A 130 14.19 0.14 -0.30
CA ARG A 130 13.69 -1.20 0.13
C ARG A 130 12.18 -1.24 0.39
N GLY A 131 11.47 -0.14 0.17
CA GLY A 131 10.02 -0.12 0.09
C GLY A 131 9.55 -0.48 -1.30
N GLU A 132 8.29 -0.86 -1.39
CA GLU A 132 7.68 -1.37 -2.61
C GLU A 132 6.33 -0.69 -2.81
N VAL A 133 6.08 -0.25 -4.04
CA VAL A 133 4.76 0.13 -4.52
C VAL A 133 4.37 -0.87 -5.60
N LEU A 134 3.21 -1.51 -5.43
CA LEU A 134 2.64 -2.42 -6.40
C LEU A 134 1.39 -1.77 -7.02
N LEU A 135 1.38 -1.66 -8.34
CA LEU A 135 0.25 -1.16 -9.11
C LEU A 135 -0.41 -2.33 -9.83
N ARG A 136 -1.69 -2.60 -9.54
CA ARG A 136 -2.41 -3.74 -10.12
C ARG A 136 -2.64 -3.52 -11.61
N VAL A 137 -2.15 -4.43 -12.43
CA VAL A 137 -2.41 -4.45 -13.86
C VAL A 137 -3.54 -5.44 -14.13
N SER A 138 -4.60 -4.93 -14.76
CA SER A 138 -5.78 -5.67 -15.22
C SER A 138 -5.42 -6.95 -15.98
#